data_AF-A0A903VTS4-F1
#
_entry.id   AF-A0A903VTS4-F1
#
_cell.length_a   1.000
_cell.length_b   1.000
_cell.length_c   1.000
_cell.angle_alpha   90.00
_cell.angle_beta   90.00
_cell.angle_gamma   90.00
#
_symmetry.space_group_name_H-M   'P 1'
#
loop_
_entity.id
_entity.type
_entity.pdbx_description
1 polymer ?
#
loop_
_entity_poly.entity_id
_entity_poly.type
_entity_poly.pdbx_seq_one_letter_code
_entity_poly.pdbx_strand_id
1 'polypeptide(L)'
;MIDALLAMNNLSIVNAIDELGTICRDFILVCYWAGRKFPCFDKHEFFSWIDSTSHYGACCSFNYHPSVQETITPFAVNTFGVHGGLSVIGTGYPQASDGKSGALYSEGFMLMIHHPHDFAVESAPLTLLKLGTETFISVSPTDSRCSSQVLVLPQSQRSCIIGKDFPVPIENYRQPACTLECLRNEVHRKCDCHPYHLPRQSQIPENIKPIRGCTVFDSLCLIDNFSNLGGAFSLCLGMSIISLVEVLFYIFLRFYRIQQKLQKQAKEKQIKLVQPLAALQRFPKKEQLLNQKISAFE
;
A
#
# COMPACT_ATOMS: atom_id res chain seq x y z
N MET A 1 -28.75 10.07 9.75
CA MET A 1 -29.08 11.49 9.50
C MET A 1 -28.97 11.83 8.01
N ILE A 2 -27.84 11.52 7.35
CA ILE A 2 -27.67 11.75 5.90
C ILE A 2 -28.61 10.89 5.05
N ASP A 3 -28.73 9.58 5.32
CA ASP A 3 -29.62 8.70 4.53
C ASP A 3 -31.09 9.15 4.54
N ALA A 4 -31.57 9.63 5.68
CA ALA A 4 -32.93 10.17 5.80
C ALA A 4 -33.10 11.45 4.97
N LEU A 5 -32.08 12.32 4.93
CA LEU A 5 -32.10 13.54 4.14
C LEU A 5 -32.07 13.24 2.64
N LEU A 6 -31.24 12.29 2.21
CA LEU A 6 -31.22 11.81 0.83
C LEU A 6 -32.56 11.19 0.42
N ALA A 7 -33.15 10.36 1.29
CA ALA A 7 -34.46 9.76 1.06
C ALA A 7 -35.59 10.81 0.94
N MET A 8 -35.60 11.84 1.80
CA MET A 8 -36.58 12.93 1.73
C MET A 8 -36.50 13.73 0.43
N ASN A 9 -35.31 13.82 -0.17
CA ASN A 9 -35.09 14.53 -1.43
C ASN A 9 -35.13 13.60 -2.65
N ASN A 10 -35.47 12.31 -2.48
CA ASN A 10 -35.45 11.30 -3.53
C ASN A 10 -34.09 11.23 -4.28
N LEU A 11 -32.98 11.42 -3.55
CA LEU A 11 -31.63 11.37 -4.08
C LEU A 11 -30.94 10.05 -3.72
N SER A 12 -30.24 9.46 -4.69
CA SER A 12 -29.29 8.38 -4.42
C SER A 12 -27.95 8.97 -3.96
N ILE A 13 -27.10 8.16 -3.30
CA ILE A 13 -25.74 8.62 -2.93
C ILE A 13 -24.93 8.99 -4.17
N VAL A 14 -25.08 8.26 -5.28
CA VAL A 14 -24.40 8.57 -6.54
C VAL A 14 -24.84 9.95 -7.04
N ASN A 15 -26.15 10.19 -7.10
CA ASN A 15 -26.69 11.47 -7.56
C ASN A 15 -26.25 12.62 -6.63
N ALA A 16 -26.24 12.40 -5.31
CA ALA A 16 -25.79 13.40 -4.37
C ALA A 16 -24.30 13.71 -4.52
N ILE A 17 -23.46 12.72 -4.80
CA ILE A 17 -22.03 12.92 -5.07
C ILE A 17 -21.85 13.69 -6.38
N ASP A 18 -22.62 13.37 -7.43
CA ASP A 18 -22.51 14.03 -8.72
C ASP A 18 -23.00 15.50 -8.66
N GLU A 19 -24.01 15.80 -7.85
CA GLU A 19 -24.57 17.16 -7.69
C GLU A 19 -23.79 18.04 -6.71
N LEU A 20 -23.21 17.45 -5.65
CA LEU A 20 -22.47 18.19 -4.61
C LEU A 20 -20.94 18.17 -4.81
N GLY A 21 -20.46 17.20 -5.57
CA GLY A 21 -19.05 17.04 -5.91
C GLY A 21 -18.60 18.05 -6.97
N THR A 22 -17.29 18.18 -7.13
CA THR A 22 -16.70 18.85 -8.29
C THR A 22 -16.75 17.92 -9.50
N ILE A 23 -17.26 18.41 -10.63
CA ILE A 23 -17.23 17.68 -11.90
C ILE A 23 -15.95 17.98 -12.66
N CYS A 24 -15.56 17.12 -13.60
CA CYS A 24 -14.30 17.29 -14.34
C CYS A 24 -14.21 18.64 -15.07
N ARG A 25 -15.34 19.16 -15.52
CA ARG A 25 -15.45 20.41 -16.27
C ARG A 25 -15.12 21.65 -15.43
N ASP A 26 -15.18 21.54 -14.11
CA ASP A 26 -14.91 22.67 -13.22
C ASP A 26 -13.43 22.99 -13.13
N PHE A 27 -12.57 21.96 -13.25
CA PHE A 27 -11.15 22.10 -13.01
C PHE A 27 -10.26 21.75 -14.20
N ILE A 28 -10.74 21.05 -15.24
CA ILE A 28 -9.96 20.76 -16.46
C ILE A 28 -10.30 21.80 -17.53
N LEU A 29 -9.34 22.68 -17.85
CA LEU A 29 -9.59 23.80 -18.77
C LEU A 29 -9.11 23.54 -20.19
N VAL A 30 -7.84 23.14 -20.33
CA VAL A 30 -7.19 23.03 -21.64
C VAL A 30 -6.40 21.74 -21.71
N CYS A 31 -6.60 21.00 -22.79
CA CYS A 31 -5.95 19.72 -23.02
C CYS A 31 -5.15 19.75 -24.32
N TYR A 32 -3.95 19.17 -24.24
CA TYR A 32 -3.06 18.95 -25.36
C TYR A 32 -2.70 17.49 -25.41
N TRP A 33 -2.61 16.95 -26.62
CA TRP A 33 -2.02 15.65 -26.88
C TRP A 33 -0.94 15.81 -27.92
N ALA A 34 0.26 15.35 -27.60
CA ALA A 34 1.41 15.49 -28.47
C ALA A 34 1.64 16.95 -28.95
N GLY A 35 1.41 17.93 -28.07
CA GLY A 35 1.48 19.37 -28.37
C GLY A 35 0.30 19.95 -29.16
N ARG A 36 -0.67 19.14 -29.59
CA ARG A 36 -1.87 19.61 -30.30
C ARG A 36 -3.03 19.79 -29.34
N LYS A 37 -3.63 20.98 -29.34
CA LYS A 37 -4.83 21.29 -28.54
C LYS A 37 -6.01 20.43 -29.02
N PHE A 38 -6.73 19.83 -28.08
CA PHE A 38 -7.98 19.12 -28.37
C PHE A 38 -9.08 19.50 -27.36
N PRO A 39 -10.36 19.30 -27.70
CA PRO A 39 -11.45 19.49 -26.75
C PRO A 39 -11.35 18.47 -25.61
N CYS A 40 -11.18 18.92 -24.36
CA CYS A 40 -11.05 18.02 -23.21
C CYS A 40 -12.26 17.08 -23.04
N PHE A 41 -13.45 17.52 -23.46
CA PHE A 41 -14.70 16.83 -23.27
C PHE A 41 -15.45 16.69 -24.59
N ASP A 42 -15.09 15.68 -25.37
CA ASP A 42 -15.76 15.29 -26.62
C ASP A 42 -16.40 13.89 -26.49
N LYS A 43 -17.18 13.47 -27.48
CA LYS A 43 -17.85 12.16 -27.51
C LYS A 43 -16.95 11.00 -27.97
N HIS A 44 -15.63 11.16 -27.87
CA HIS A 44 -14.68 10.12 -28.25
C HIS A 44 -14.45 9.14 -27.09
N GLU A 45 -14.45 7.84 -27.36
CA GLU A 45 -14.40 6.80 -26.32
C GLU A 45 -13.14 6.84 -25.45
N PHE A 46 -11.97 7.00 -26.05
CA PHE A 46 -10.69 7.09 -25.32
C PHE A 46 -10.01 8.46 -25.38
N PHE A 47 -10.38 9.34 -26.30
CA PHE A 47 -9.75 10.64 -26.51
C PHE A 47 -10.59 11.78 -25.93
N SER A 48 -11.01 11.60 -24.67
CA SER A 48 -11.84 12.54 -23.92
C SER A 48 -11.70 12.25 -22.43
N TRP A 49 -11.99 13.24 -21.60
CA TRP A 49 -12.15 13.07 -20.16
C TRP A 49 -13.56 12.63 -19.81
N ILE A 50 -13.68 11.65 -18.93
CA ILE A 50 -14.96 11.16 -18.41
C ILE A 50 -14.98 11.18 -16.88
N ASP A 51 -16.18 11.33 -16.33
CA ASP A 51 -16.43 11.12 -14.91
C ASP A 51 -16.28 9.62 -14.59
N SER A 52 -15.60 9.34 -13.48
CA SER A 52 -15.21 7.99 -13.06
C SER A 52 -15.19 7.90 -11.53
N THR A 53 -15.02 6.70 -11.00
CA THR A 53 -14.94 6.49 -9.54
C THR A 53 -13.73 5.66 -9.17
N SER A 54 -13.22 5.90 -7.97
CA SER A 54 -12.17 5.11 -7.33
C SER A 54 -12.48 4.96 -5.84
N HIS A 55 -11.62 4.23 -5.12
CA HIS A 55 -11.66 4.15 -3.66
C HIS A 55 -11.48 5.51 -2.94
N TYR A 56 -11.03 6.56 -3.64
CA TYR A 56 -11.00 7.95 -3.14
C TYR A 56 -12.28 8.75 -3.43
N GLY A 57 -13.24 8.19 -4.15
CA GLY A 57 -14.50 8.84 -4.51
C GLY A 57 -14.62 9.17 -5.99
N ALA A 58 -15.30 10.27 -6.32
CA ALA A 58 -15.47 10.75 -7.69
C ALA A 58 -14.13 11.24 -8.26
N CYS A 59 -13.85 10.87 -9.51
CA CYS A 59 -12.57 11.07 -10.19
C CYS A 59 -12.79 11.43 -11.67
N CYS A 60 -11.76 11.99 -12.30
CA CYS A 60 -11.74 12.26 -13.73
C CYS A 60 -10.69 11.39 -14.39
N SER A 61 -11.08 10.69 -15.46
CA SER A 61 -10.20 9.76 -16.15
C SER A 61 -10.11 10.10 -17.63
N PHE A 62 -8.89 10.06 -18.17
CA PHE A 62 -8.59 10.21 -19.59
C PHE A 62 -8.08 8.88 -20.14
N ASN A 63 -8.41 8.54 -21.39
CA ASN A 63 -8.00 7.28 -22.03
C ASN A 63 -8.39 6.06 -21.19
N TYR A 64 -9.61 6.08 -20.67
CA TYR A 64 -10.13 5.07 -19.76
C TYR A 64 -11.53 4.67 -20.20
N HIS A 65 -11.69 3.38 -20.53
CA HIS A 65 -13.00 2.81 -20.81
C HIS A 65 -12.99 1.30 -20.51
N PRO A 66 -13.50 0.89 -19.33
CA PRO A 66 -13.47 -0.52 -18.91
C PRO A 66 -14.59 -1.37 -19.54
N SER A 67 -15.63 -0.72 -20.10
CA SER A 67 -16.83 -1.37 -20.63
C SER A 67 -16.93 -1.36 -22.17
N VAL A 68 -15.95 -0.79 -22.87
CA VAL A 68 -15.95 -0.75 -24.34
C VAL A 68 -15.53 -2.08 -24.93
N GLN A 69 -16.17 -2.46 -26.04
CA GLN A 69 -15.80 -3.64 -26.81
C GLN A 69 -14.40 -3.47 -27.40
N GLU A 70 -13.61 -4.54 -27.35
CA GLU A 70 -12.18 -4.57 -27.64
C GLU A 70 -11.78 -4.16 -29.06
N THR A 71 -12.74 -3.96 -29.96
CA THR A 71 -12.52 -3.42 -31.30
C THR A 71 -11.98 -1.99 -31.27
N ILE A 72 -12.17 -1.27 -30.17
CA ILE A 72 -11.74 0.13 -30.05
C ILE A 72 -10.55 0.19 -29.11
N THR A 73 -9.40 0.53 -29.69
CA THR A 73 -8.12 0.53 -28.99
C THR A 73 -7.91 1.84 -28.24
N PRO A 74 -7.35 1.79 -27.01
CA PRO A 74 -6.92 2.98 -26.29
C PRO A 74 -5.96 3.84 -27.10
N PHE A 75 -5.98 5.14 -26.83
CA PHE A 75 -5.12 6.08 -27.54
C PHE A 75 -3.66 5.91 -27.07
N ALA A 76 -2.75 5.80 -28.02
CA ALA A 76 -1.32 5.59 -27.77
C ALA A 76 -0.49 6.61 -28.55
N VAL A 77 0.71 6.88 -28.04
CA VAL A 77 1.69 7.74 -28.70
C VAL A 77 2.87 6.92 -29.19
N ASN A 78 3.37 7.23 -30.38
CA ASN A 78 4.59 6.64 -30.95
C ASN A 78 5.87 7.43 -30.59
N THR A 79 5.76 8.49 -29.78
CA THR A 79 6.88 9.37 -29.42
C THR A 79 7.01 9.48 -27.91
N PHE A 80 8.24 9.55 -27.41
CA PHE A 80 8.55 9.76 -26.01
C PHE A 80 8.94 11.22 -25.73
N GLY A 81 8.93 11.59 -24.44
CA GLY A 81 9.32 12.92 -23.98
C GLY A 81 8.13 13.83 -23.64
N VAL A 82 8.45 15.01 -23.10
CA VAL A 82 7.47 15.96 -22.52
C VAL A 82 6.39 16.41 -23.52
N HIS A 83 6.72 16.49 -24.80
CA HIS A 83 5.79 16.91 -25.85
C HIS A 83 5.05 15.75 -26.52
N GLY A 84 5.32 14.50 -26.17
CA GLY A 84 4.67 13.33 -26.76
C GLY A 84 3.39 12.90 -26.05
N GLY A 85 3.19 13.33 -24.81
CA GLY A 85 2.10 12.85 -23.96
C GLY A 85 0.87 13.76 -23.91
N LEU A 86 0.08 13.51 -22.87
CA LEU A 86 -1.00 14.37 -22.41
C LEU A 86 -0.41 15.57 -21.66
N SER A 87 -0.88 16.77 -21.96
CA SER A 87 -0.64 17.96 -21.14
C SER A 87 -1.98 18.60 -20.82
N VAL A 88 -2.21 18.86 -19.53
CA VAL A 88 -3.49 19.40 -19.04
C VAL A 88 -3.21 20.64 -18.22
N ILE A 89 -3.94 21.70 -18.51
CA ILE A 89 -3.99 22.89 -17.68
C ILE A 89 -5.30 22.83 -16.92
N GLY A 90 -5.19 22.75 -15.60
CA GLY A 90 -6.33 22.79 -14.70
C GLY A 90 -6.31 24.01 -13.79
N THR A 91 -7.47 24.32 -13.22
CA THR A 91 -7.66 25.38 -12.23
C THR A 91 -8.52 24.88 -11.08
N GLY A 92 -8.57 25.67 -10.01
CA GLY A 92 -9.44 25.41 -8.88
C GLY A 92 -8.75 24.69 -7.73
N TYR A 93 -9.48 24.61 -6.63
CA TYR A 93 -9.11 23.86 -5.46
C TYR A 93 -9.94 22.57 -5.50
N PRO A 94 -9.33 21.40 -5.75
CA PRO A 94 -10.07 20.14 -5.64
C PRO A 94 -10.73 20.13 -4.27
N GLN A 95 -12.05 19.84 -4.24
CA GLN A 95 -12.95 19.90 -3.08
C GLN A 95 -12.16 20.17 -1.80
N ALA A 96 -12.09 21.44 -1.40
CA ALA A 96 -11.39 21.82 -0.19
C ALA A 96 -12.01 21.01 0.94
N SER A 97 -11.37 19.89 1.30
CA SER A 97 -11.60 19.28 2.58
C SER A 97 -11.39 20.42 3.56
N ASP A 98 -12.28 20.53 4.51
CA ASP A 98 -12.19 21.35 5.72
C ASP A 98 -10.87 21.21 6.53
N GLY A 99 -9.83 20.61 5.95
CA GLY A 99 -8.54 20.29 6.55
C GLY A 99 -8.63 19.13 7.55
N LYS A 100 -9.82 18.55 7.75
CA LYS A 100 -10.11 17.60 8.82
C LYS A 100 -10.66 16.26 8.33
N SER A 101 -11.22 16.22 7.12
CA SER A 101 -12.00 15.07 6.63
C SER A 101 -11.49 14.47 5.30
N GLY A 102 -10.34 14.93 4.79
CA GLY A 102 -9.74 14.42 3.55
C GLY A 102 -8.94 13.13 3.77
N ALA A 103 -8.90 12.26 2.76
CA ALA A 103 -8.07 11.04 2.78
C ALA A 103 -6.56 11.35 2.88
N LEU A 104 -6.15 12.58 2.54
CA LEU A 104 -4.80 13.08 2.64
C LEU A 104 -4.81 14.48 3.30
N TYR A 105 -3.89 14.72 4.23
CA TYR A 105 -3.65 16.06 4.81
C TYR A 105 -2.83 16.95 3.87
N SER A 106 -3.25 17.09 2.62
CA SER A 106 -2.55 17.92 1.64
C SER A 106 -3.50 18.51 0.61
N GLU A 107 -3.10 19.65 0.06
CA GLU A 107 -3.85 20.37 -0.97
C GLU A 107 -3.26 20.05 -2.34
N GLY A 108 -4.10 19.61 -3.28
CA GLY A 108 -3.68 19.28 -4.64
C GLY A 108 -4.54 18.20 -5.27
N PHE A 109 -4.22 17.85 -6.52
CA PHE A 109 -4.91 16.79 -7.24
C PHE A 109 -4.18 15.46 -7.06
N MET A 110 -4.92 14.43 -6.70
CA MET A 110 -4.42 13.06 -6.68
C MET A 110 -4.41 12.50 -8.10
N LEU A 111 -3.23 12.22 -8.64
CA LEU A 111 -3.05 11.58 -9.94
C LEU A 111 -2.76 10.09 -9.74
N MET A 112 -3.67 9.27 -10.26
CA MET A 112 -3.50 7.82 -10.35
C MET A 112 -3.24 7.42 -11.79
N ILE A 113 -2.30 6.48 -12.00
CA ILE A 113 -1.98 5.95 -13.33
C ILE A 113 -2.28 4.47 -13.34
N HIS A 114 -3.12 4.02 -14.26
CA HIS A 114 -3.50 2.63 -14.41
C HIS A 114 -3.75 2.28 -15.88
N HIS A 115 -4.04 1.00 -16.14
CA HIS A 115 -4.32 0.52 -17.49
C HIS A 115 -5.70 1.01 -17.98
N PRO A 116 -5.87 1.34 -19.28
CA PRO A 116 -7.13 1.90 -19.83
C PRO A 116 -8.41 1.08 -19.62
N HIS A 117 -8.25 -0.24 -19.48
CA HIS A 117 -9.36 -1.18 -19.25
C HIS A 117 -9.48 -1.65 -17.80
N ASP A 118 -8.59 -1.20 -16.91
CA ASP A 118 -8.65 -1.53 -15.48
C ASP A 118 -9.20 -0.33 -14.69
N PHE A 119 -9.93 -0.61 -13.61
CA PHE A 119 -10.37 0.41 -12.67
C PHE A 119 -9.21 0.90 -11.79
N ALA A 120 -9.25 2.17 -11.37
CA ALA A 120 -8.29 2.73 -10.41
C ALA A 120 -8.47 2.12 -9.01
N VAL A 121 -7.63 1.14 -8.69
CA VAL A 121 -7.60 0.45 -7.40
C VAL A 121 -6.52 1.01 -6.47
N GLU A 122 -6.53 0.63 -5.20
CA GLU A 122 -5.56 1.07 -4.18
C GLU A 122 -4.08 0.76 -4.54
N SER A 123 -3.84 -0.27 -5.35
CA SER A 123 -2.49 -0.60 -5.82
C SER A 123 -2.00 0.26 -6.99
N ALA A 124 -2.83 1.16 -7.52
CA ALA A 124 -2.43 2.06 -8.60
C ALA A 124 -1.39 3.08 -8.09
N PRO A 125 -0.29 3.32 -8.84
CA PRO A 125 0.65 4.39 -8.52
C PRO A 125 -0.06 5.73 -8.36
N LEU A 126 0.19 6.38 -7.23
CA LEU A 126 -0.41 7.65 -6.82
C LEU A 126 0.69 8.72 -6.70
N THR A 127 0.43 9.90 -7.23
CA THR A 127 1.23 11.10 -6.97
C THR A 127 0.34 12.31 -6.73
N LEU A 128 0.80 13.27 -5.94
CA LEU A 128 0.05 14.49 -5.63
C LEU A 128 0.56 15.65 -6.49
N LEU A 129 -0.34 16.28 -7.24
CA LEU A 129 -0.06 17.45 -8.05
C LEU A 129 -0.38 18.71 -7.24
N LYS A 130 0.65 19.51 -6.97
CA LYS A 130 0.52 20.74 -6.20
C LYS A 130 -0.07 21.87 -7.05
N LEU A 131 -0.96 22.65 -6.44
CA LEU A 131 -1.53 23.86 -7.05
C LEU A 131 -0.45 24.92 -7.32
N GLY A 132 -0.62 25.69 -8.40
CA GLY A 132 0.30 26.77 -8.78
C GLY A 132 1.66 26.30 -9.26
N THR A 133 1.80 25.02 -9.64
CA THR A 133 3.04 24.45 -10.17
C THR A 133 2.81 23.76 -11.50
N GLU A 134 3.82 23.79 -12.37
CA GLU A 134 3.89 22.92 -13.54
C GLU A 134 4.61 21.63 -13.13
N THR A 135 3.91 20.50 -13.23
CA THR A 135 4.44 19.20 -12.80
C THR A 135 4.61 18.28 -14.01
N PHE A 136 5.81 17.73 -14.18
CA PHE A 136 6.14 16.77 -15.24
C PHE A 136 6.15 15.36 -14.68
N ILE A 137 5.30 14.49 -15.23
CA ILE A 137 5.18 13.09 -14.80
C ILE A 137 5.70 12.18 -15.91
N SER A 138 6.77 11.45 -15.61
CA SER A 138 7.31 10.42 -16.50
C SER A 138 6.64 9.08 -16.20
N VAL A 139 6.04 8.47 -17.22
CA VAL A 139 5.37 7.17 -17.09
C VAL A 139 6.22 6.09 -17.77
N SER A 140 6.65 5.11 -16.98
CA SER A 140 7.37 3.92 -17.47
C SER A 140 6.50 2.68 -17.27
N PRO A 141 5.89 2.13 -18.33
CA PRO A 141 5.02 0.96 -18.19
C PRO A 141 5.84 -0.31 -17.94
N THR A 142 5.30 -1.20 -17.11
CA THR A 142 5.85 -2.55 -16.87
C THR A 142 4.84 -3.57 -17.34
N ASP A 143 5.26 -4.46 -18.25
CA ASP A 143 4.44 -5.58 -18.71
C ASP A 143 5.00 -6.89 -18.14
N SER A 144 4.19 -7.60 -17.36
CA SER A 144 4.56 -8.86 -16.72
C SER A 144 3.81 -10.00 -17.40
N ARG A 145 4.54 -10.86 -18.10
CA ARG A 145 3.96 -12.01 -18.82
C ARG A 145 4.65 -13.30 -18.39
N CYS A 146 3.87 -14.38 -18.26
CA CYS A 146 4.42 -15.71 -18.08
C CYS A 146 5.03 -16.20 -19.40
N SER A 147 6.18 -16.90 -19.34
CA SER A 147 6.79 -17.48 -20.54
C SER A 147 5.92 -18.59 -21.12
N SER A 148 6.06 -18.86 -22.42
CA SER A 148 5.27 -19.90 -23.09
C SER A 148 5.45 -21.28 -22.47
N GLN A 149 6.64 -21.59 -21.91
CA GLN A 149 6.92 -22.85 -21.24
C GLN A 149 6.12 -22.99 -19.93
N VAL A 150 5.95 -21.89 -19.18
CA VAL A 150 5.18 -21.89 -17.93
C VAL A 150 3.68 -21.97 -18.20
N LEU A 151 3.20 -21.35 -19.28
CA LEU A 151 1.79 -21.35 -19.65
C LEU A 151 1.25 -22.74 -20.06
N VAL A 152 2.13 -23.66 -20.45
CA VAL A 152 1.77 -25.07 -20.75
C VAL A 152 1.60 -25.88 -19.47
N LEU A 153 2.18 -25.46 -18.34
CA LEU A 153 2.07 -26.18 -17.09
C LEU A 153 0.64 -26.10 -16.53
N PRO A 154 0.16 -27.19 -15.90
CA PRO A 154 -1.10 -27.17 -15.16
C PRO A 154 -1.14 -26.04 -14.13
N GLN A 155 -2.31 -25.45 -13.89
CA GLN A 155 -2.50 -24.34 -12.94
C GLN A 155 -1.86 -24.61 -11.57
N SER A 156 -1.92 -25.85 -11.07
CA SER A 156 -1.35 -26.24 -9.78
C SER A 156 0.18 -26.19 -9.71
N GLN A 157 0.86 -26.25 -10.87
CA GLN A 157 2.33 -26.23 -10.96
C GLN A 157 2.89 -24.85 -11.30
N ARG A 158 2.03 -23.85 -11.55
CA ARG A 158 2.45 -22.47 -11.85
C ARG A 158 1.94 -21.50 -10.81
N SER A 159 2.69 -20.42 -10.62
CA SER A 159 2.34 -19.33 -9.70
C SER A 159 1.56 -18.18 -10.35
N CYS A 160 1.01 -18.38 -11.56
CA CYS A 160 0.18 -17.40 -12.26
C CYS A 160 -1.15 -18.01 -12.73
N ILE A 161 -2.22 -17.20 -12.76
CA ILE A 161 -3.56 -17.57 -13.26
C ILE A 161 -3.79 -16.86 -14.60
N ILE A 162 -4.41 -17.55 -15.55
CA ILE A 162 -4.80 -17.01 -16.85
C ILE A 162 -6.30 -17.15 -17.07
N GLY A 163 -6.84 -16.39 -18.02
CA GLY A 163 -8.28 -16.39 -18.27
C GLY A 163 -8.88 -17.73 -18.70
N LYS A 164 -8.08 -18.64 -19.27
CA LYS A 164 -8.49 -20.01 -19.61
C LYS A 164 -8.64 -20.96 -18.41
N ASP A 165 -8.20 -20.54 -17.22
CA ASP A 165 -8.26 -21.36 -16.00
C ASP A 165 -9.63 -21.34 -15.33
N PHE A 166 -10.48 -20.40 -15.74
CA PHE A 166 -11.81 -20.25 -15.21
C PHE A 166 -12.75 -21.26 -15.87
N PRO A 167 -13.78 -21.77 -15.13
CA PRO A 167 -14.78 -22.67 -15.70
C PRO A 167 -15.46 -22.12 -16.95
N VAL A 168 -15.68 -20.80 -16.96
CA VAL A 168 -16.02 -20.01 -18.15
C VAL A 168 -14.77 -19.23 -18.53
N PRO A 169 -14.13 -19.53 -19.67
CA PRO A 169 -12.92 -18.83 -20.09
C PRO A 169 -13.15 -17.32 -20.22
N ILE A 170 -12.22 -16.55 -19.65
CA ILE A 170 -12.19 -15.09 -19.75
C ILE A 170 -11.12 -14.75 -20.80
N GLU A 171 -11.48 -14.03 -21.86
CA GLU A 171 -10.51 -13.70 -22.93
C GLU A 171 -9.43 -12.73 -22.43
N ASN A 172 -9.81 -11.67 -21.71
CA ASN A 172 -8.90 -10.65 -21.19
C ASN A 172 -8.85 -10.61 -19.66
N TYR A 173 -8.26 -11.64 -19.08
CA TYR A 173 -8.00 -11.67 -17.65
C TYR A 173 -6.97 -10.60 -17.24
N ARG A 174 -7.35 -9.78 -16.27
CA ARG A 174 -6.49 -8.82 -15.57
C ARG A 174 -6.62 -9.06 -14.07
N GLN A 175 -5.50 -9.18 -13.38
CA GLN A 175 -5.50 -9.40 -11.94
C GLN A 175 -6.21 -8.27 -11.16
N PRO A 176 -5.99 -6.97 -11.43
CA PRO A 176 -6.70 -5.89 -10.74
C PRO A 176 -8.22 -5.95 -10.90
N ALA A 177 -8.71 -6.17 -12.14
CA ALA A 177 -10.14 -6.30 -12.41
C ALA A 177 -10.76 -7.51 -11.67
N CYS A 178 -10.07 -8.66 -11.69
CA CYS A 178 -10.52 -9.86 -10.99
C CYS A 178 -10.57 -9.68 -9.46
N THR A 179 -9.54 -9.07 -8.86
CA THR A 179 -9.54 -8.79 -7.41
C THR A 179 -10.66 -7.81 -7.03
N LEU A 180 -10.91 -6.80 -7.86
CA LEU A 180 -11.99 -5.84 -7.64
C LEU A 180 -13.38 -6.48 -7.78
N GLU A 181 -13.56 -7.38 -8.74
CA GLU A 181 -14.77 -8.18 -8.90
C GLU A 181 -15.00 -9.08 -7.67
N CYS A 182 -13.95 -9.73 -7.17
CA CYS A 182 -14.01 -10.54 -5.95
C CYS A 182 -14.46 -9.70 -4.75
N LEU A 183 -13.86 -8.53 -4.54
CA LEU A 183 -14.25 -7.59 -3.49
C LEU A 183 -15.73 -7.19 -3.61
N ARG A 184 -16.17 -6.79 -4.81
CA ARG A 184 -17.56 -6.42 -5.09
C ARG A 184 -18.53 -7.55 -4.75
N ASN A 185 -18.24 -8.76 -5.21
CA ASN A 185 -19.09 -9.92 -5.00
C ASN A 185 -19.17 -10.28 -3.51
N GLU A 186 -18.06 -10.14 -2.78
CA GLU A 186 -18.02 -10.40 -1.33
C GLU A 186 -18.79 -9.34 -0.52
N VAL A 187 -18.69 -8.07 -0.91
CA VAL A 187 -19.51 -7.00 -0.31
C VAL A 187 -20.99 -7.26 -0.55
N HIS A 188 -21.38 -7.61 -1.78
CA HIS A 188 -22.76 -7.96 -2.07
C HIS A 188 -23.23 -9.17 -1.23
N ARG A 189 -22.41 -10.22 -1.13
CA ARG A 189 -22.74 -11.43 -0.35
C ARG A 189 -22.93 -11.16 1.14
N LYS A 190 -22.16 -10.24 1.72
CA LYS A 190 -22.18 -9.94 3.15
C LYS A 190 -23.15 -8.81 3.54
N CYS A 191 -23.24 -7.77 2.73
CA CYS A 191 -23.96 -6.53 3.05
C CYS A 191 -25.20 -6.28 2.16
N ASP A 192 -25.46 -7.15 1.16
CA ASP A 192 -26.61 -7.07 0.25
C ASP A 192 -26.79 -5.68 -0.40
N CYS A 193 -25.68 -5.06 -0.79
CA CYS A 193 -25.66 -3.76 -1.44
C CYS A 193 -24.43 -3.61 -2.36
N HIS A 194 -24.50 -2.67 -3.30
CA HIS A 194 -23.40 -2.33 -4.20
C HIS A 194 -22.80 -0.96 -3.83
N PRO A 195 -21.52 -0.88 -3.40
CA PRO A 195 -20.87 0.37 -3.06
C PRO A 195 -20.72 1.29 -4.28
N TYR A 196 -20.90 2.61 -4.07
CA TYR A 196 -20.84 3.59 -5.17
C TYR A 196 -19.46 3.69 -5.83
N HIS A 197 -18.38 3.48 -5.06
CA HIS A 197 -17.01 3.57 -5.54
C HIS A 197 -16.56 2.32 -6.33
N LEU A 198 -17.36 1.25 -6.30
CA LEU A 198 -17.07 0.03 -7.04
C LEU A 198 -17.79 0.04 -8.39
N PRO A 199 -17.16 -0.52 -9.43
CA PRO A 199 -17.76 -0.55 -10.74
C PRO A 199 -18.95 -1.50 -10.82
N ARG A 200 -19.99 -1.06 -11.51
CA ARG A 200 -21.15 -1.90 -11.83
C ARG A 200 -20.86 -2.76 -13.04
N GLN A 201 -21.42 -3.96 -13.05
CA GLN A 201 -21.36 -4.84 -14.21
C GLN A 201 -22.16 -4.22 -15.36
N SER A 202 -21.54 -4.11 -16.54
CA SER A 202 -22.14 -3.50 -17.74
C SER A 202 -23.27 -4.34 -18.35
N GLN A 203 -23.38 -5.62 -17.99
CA GLN A 203 -24.40 -6.54 -18.48
C GLN A 203 -25.08 -7.22 -17.30
N ILE A 204 -26.10 -6.58 -16.74
CA ILE A 204 -27.04 -7.25 -15.84
C ILE A 204 -28.10 -7.87 -16.76
N PRO A 205 -28.24 -9.21 -16.83
CA PRO A 205 -29.32 -9.85 -17.57
C PRO A 205 -30.66 -9.28 -17.09
N GLU A 206 -31.58 -8.97 -18.02
CA GLU A 206 -32.91 -8.37 -17.72
C GLU A 206 -33.71 -9.14 -16.66
N ASN A 207 -33.39 -10.41 -16.46
CA ASN A 207 -34.03 -11.30 -15.50
C ASN A 207 -33.52 -11.16 -14.06
N ILE A 208 -32.50 -10.33 -13.79
CA ILE A 208 -31.92 -10.16 -12.46
C ILE A 208 -32.34 -8.80 -11.89
N LYS A 209 -32.97 -8.83 -10.70
CA LYS A 209 -33.35 -7.60 -9.99
C LYS A 209 -32.08 -6.75 -9.73
N PRO A 210 -32.10 -5.45 -10.05
CA PRO A 210 -30.93 -4.60 -9.83
C PRO A 210 -30.57 -4.56 -8.35
N ILE A 211 -29.29 -4.77 -8.06
CA ILE A 211 -28.73 -4.67 -6.70
C ILE A 211 -28.86 -3.20 -6.26
N ARG A 212 -29.39 -2.98 -5.06
CA ARG A 212 -29.51 -1.63 -4.48
C ARG A 212 -28.12 -1.03 -4.22
N GLY A 213 -28.00 0.30 -4.34
CA GLY A 213 -26.81 1.00 -3.87
C GLY A 213 -26.68 0.89 -2.35
N CYS A 214 -25.44 0.78 -1.85
CA CYS A 214 -25.18 0.89 -0.41
C CYS A 214 -25.50 2.32 0.07
N THR A 215 -26.14 2.41 1.24
CA THR A 215 -26.40 3.64 1.99
C THR A 215 -25.22 3.99 2.90
N VAL A 216 -25.26 5.14 3.58
CA VAL A 216 -24.26 5.48 4.60
C VAL A 216 -24.36 4.49 5.78
N PHE A 217 -25.56 4.02 6.13
CA PHE A 217 -25.72 2.99 7.16
C PHE A 217 -25.03 1.66 6.81
N ASP A 218 -25.07 1.26 5.54
CA ASP A 218 -24.43 0.01 5.08
C ASP A 218 -22.90 0.05 5.21
N SER A 219 -22.27 1.24 5.32
CA SER A 219 -20.81 1.35 5.50
C SER A 219 -20.31 0.70 6.78
N LEU A 220 -21.15 0.60 7.82
CA LEU A 220 -20.84 -0.13 9.05
C LEU A 220 -20.61 -1.61 8.78
N CYS A 221 -21.41 -2.22 7.90
CA CYS A 221 -21.22 -3.61 7.49
C CYS A 221 -19.88 -3.82 6.77
N LEU A 222 -19.46 -2.87 5.92
CA LEU A 222 -18.14 -2.92 5.29
C LEU A 222 -17.03 -2.85 6.34
N ILE A 223 -17.08 -1.88 7.24
CA ILE A 223 -16.06 -1.71 8.29
C ILE A 223 -15.97 -2.96 9.17
N ASP A 224 -17.11 -3.51 9.59
CA ASP A 224 -17.15 -4.68 10.46
C ASP A 224 -16.52 -5.92 9.82
N ASN A 225 -16.65 -6.06 8.51
CA ASN A 225 -16.19 -7.22 7.76
C ASN A 225 -14.79 -7.08 7.17
N PHE A 226 -14.32 -5.85 6.93
CA PHE A 226 -13.06 -5.59 6.22
C PHE A 226 -12.01 -4.83 7.04
N SER A 227 -12.38 -4.08 8.08
CA SER A 227 -11.44 -3.23 8.86
C SER A 227 -11.07 -3.78 10.24
N ASN A 228 -11.82 -4.74 10.79
CA ASN A 228 -11.63 -5.22 12.17
C ASN A 228 -10.37 -6.07 12.43
N LEU A 229 -9.58 -6.38 11.40
CA LEU A 229 -8.34 -7.13 11.55
C LEU A 229 -7.16 -6.21 11.93
N GLY A 230 -6.99 -5.07 11.26
CA GLY A 230 -5.83 -4.19 11.46
C GLY A 230 -5.75 -3.56 12.85
N GLY A 231 -6.88 -3.08 13.38
CA GLY A 231 -6.95 -2.47 14.71
C GLY A 231 -6.72 -3.47 15.84
N ALA A 232 -7.32 -4.66 15.74
CA ALA A 232 -7.13 -5.74 16.71
C ALA A 232 -5.68 -6.23 16.72
N PHE A 233 -5.06 -6.40 15.55
CA PHE A 233 -3.65 -6.80 15.47
C PHE A 233 -2.71 -5.71 15.98
N SER A 234 -2.97 -4.42 15.71
CA SER A 234 -2.13 -3.31 16.20
C SER A 234 -2.21 -3.14 17.72
N LEU A 235 -3.40 -3.30 18.32
CA LEU A 235 -3.60 -3.16 19.76
C LEU A 235 -2.94 -4.32 20.53
N CYS A 236 -3.06 -5.54 20.00
CA CYS A 236 -2.44 -6.73 20.60
C CYS A 236 -0.92 -6.76 20.42
N LEU A 237 -0.39 -6.35 19.26
CA LEU A 237 1.06 -6.29 19.04
C LEU A 237 1.72 -5.21 19.90
N GLY A 238 1.09 -4.04 20.04
CA GLY A 238 1.65 -2.93 20.82
C GLY A 238 1.83 -3.25 22.30
N MET A 239 0.85 -3.88 22.95
CA MET A 239 0.94 -4.23 24.38
C MET A 239 1.78 -5.49 24.65
N SER A 240 1.74 -6.48 23.75
CA SER A 240 2.45 -7.75 23.97
C SER A 240 3.93 -7.69 23.61
N ILE A 241 4.34 -6.93 22.58
CA ILE A 241 5.75 -6.94 22.15
C ILE A 241 6.66 -6.18 23.11
N ILE A 242 6.19 -5.06 23.67
CA ILE A 242 6.96 -4.27 24.66
C ILE A 242 7.15 -5.10 25.93
N SER A 243 6.08 -5.74 26.40
CA SER A 243 6.13 -6.65 27.55
C SER A 243 7.08 -7.83 27.33
N LEU A 244 7.09 -8.42 26.13
CA LEU A 244 8.02 -9.50 25.79
C LEU A 244 9.48 -9.03 25.78
N VAL A 245 9.76 -7.86 25.18
CA VAL A 245 11.10 -7.28 25.16
C VAL A 245 11.60 -6.97 26.58
N GLU A 246 10.75 -6.47 27.47
CA GLU A 246 11.11 -6.25 28.88
C GLU A 246 11.44 -7.54 29.61
N VAL A 247 10.65 -8.61 29.42
CA VAL A 247 10.91 -9.91 30.03
C VAL A 247 12.24 -10.49 29.54
N LEU A 248 12.50 -10.45 28.22
CA LEU A 248 13.76 -10.91 27.64
C LEU A 248 14.96 -10.10 28.15
N PHE A 249 14.81 -8.78 28.24
CA PHE A 249 15.82 -7.88 28.80
C PHE A 249 16.12 -8.22 30.26
N TYR A 250 15.09 -8.46 31.07
CA TYR A 250 15.25 -8.82 32.48
C TYR A 250 15.91 -10.19 32.66
N ILE A 251 15.54 -11.18 31.84
CA ILE A 251 16.17 -12.51 31.83
C ILE A 251 17.65 -12.39 31.44
N PHE A 252 17.97 -11.63 30.39
CA PHE A 252 19.35 -11.42 29.94
C PHE A 252 20.20 -10.77 31.02
N LEU A 253 19.72 -9.68 31.63
CA LEU A 253 20.41 -9.01 32.74
C LEU A 253 20.57 -9.93 33.95
N ARG A 254 19.55 -10.72 34.30
CA ARG A 254 19.61 -11.68 35.40
C ARG A 254 20.67 -12.76 35.13
N PHE A 255 20.70 -13.30 33.91
CA PHE A 255 21.69 -14.30 33.51
C PHE A 255 23.11 -13.74 33.53
N TYR A 256 23.30 -12.53 33.00
CA TYR A 256 24.59 -11.83 33.02
C TYR A 256 25.10 -11.59 34.44
N ARG A 257 24.23 -11.14 35.36
CA ARG A 257 24.56 -10.97 36.79
C ARG A 257 24.90 -12.30 37.49
N ILE A 258 24.20 -13.39 37.16
CA ILE A 258 24.50 -14.73 37.70
C ILE A 258 25.88 -15.20 37.23
N GLN A 259 26.17 -15.06 35.94
CA GLN A 259 27.48 -15.40 35.37
C GLN A 259 28.62 -14.60 36.04
N GLN A 260 28.44 -13.30 36.25
CA GLN A 260 29.42 -12.48 36.98
C GLN A 260 29.64 -12.95 38.42
N LYS A 261 28.59 -13.34 39.15
CA LYS A 261 28.71 -13.90 40.50
C LYS A 261 29.47 -15.22 40.51
N LEU A 262 29.16 -16.13 39.58
CA LEU A 262 29.86 -17.41 39.43
C LEU A 262 31.35 -17.20 39.10
N GLN A 263 31.67 -16.24 38.22
CA GLN A 263 33.06 -15.88 37.91
C GLN A 263 33.80 -15.28 39.11
N LYS A 264 33.15 -14.43 39.91
CA LYS A 264 33.73 -13.90 41.17
C LYS A 264 34.01 -15.03 42.17
N GLN A 265 33.06 -15.95 42.38
CA GLN A 265 33.23 -17.08 43.28
C GLN A 265 34.32 -18.05 42.80
N ALA A 266 34.46 -18.28 41.50
CA ALA A 266 35.53 -19.08 40.93
C ALA A 266 36.92 -18.44 41.14
N LYS A 267 37.03 -17.11 40.95
CA LYS A 267 38.27 -16.36 41.25
C LYS A 267 38.63 -16.38 42.74
N GLU A 268 37.66 -16.18 43.64
CA GLU A 268 37.90 -16.26 45.09
C GLU A 268 38.35 -17.66 45.53
N LYS A 269 37.77 -18.72 44.97
CA LYS A 269 38.20 -20.11 45.24
C LYS A 269 39.63 -20.36 44.75
N GLN A 270 40.01 -19.87 43.57
CA GLN A 270 41.40 -19.97 43.10
C GLN A 270 42.37 -19.21 44.00
N ILE A 271 42.04 -17.99 44.42
CA ILE A 271 42.90 -17.19 45.31
C ILE A 271 43.11 -17.90 46.66
N LYS A 272 42.06 -18.45 47.27
CA LYS A 272 42.14 -19.19 48.54
C LYS A 272 42.95 -20.49 48.43
N LEU A 273 42.94 -21.15 47.27
CA LEU A 273 43.71 -22.37 47.02
C LEU A 273 45.22 -22.09 46.82
N VAL A 274 45.56 -20.96 46.18
CA VAL A 274 46.95 -20.60 45.84
C VAL A 274 47.67 -19.86 46.97
N GLN A 275 46.93 -19.13 47.83
CA GLN A 275 47.48 -18.41 49.00
C GLN A 275 48.41 -19.24 49.92
N PRO A 276 48.06 -20.45 50.36
CA PRO A 276 48.95 -21.26 51.20
C PRO A 276 50.18 -21.79 50.44
N LEU A 277 50.06 -22.02 49.13
CA LEU A 277 51.17 -22.50 48.29
C LEU A 277 52.21 -21.39 48.04
N ALA A 278 51.76 -20.15 47.83
CA ALA A 278 52.62 -18.99 47.64
C ALA A 278 53.37 -18.59 48.94
N ALA A 279 52.82 -18.92 50.11
CA ALA A 279 53.47 -18.70 51.40
C ALA A 279 54.66 -19.67 51.63
N LEU A 280 54.61 -20.88 51.07
CA LEU A 280 55.68 -21.89 51.16
C LEU A 280 56.86 -21.62 50.20
N GLN A 281 56.71 -20.74 49.20
CA GLN A 281 57.78 -20.41 48.24
C GLN A 281 58.68 -19.23 48.65
N ARG A 282 58.51 -18.64 49.84
CA ARG A 282 59.45 -17.62 50.36
C ARG A 282 60.70 -18.27 50.97
N PHE A 283 61.63 -18.68 50.12
CA PHE A 283 63.00 -18.98 50.55
C PHE A 283 63.74 -17.67 50.90
N PRO A 284 64.51 -17.62 52.01
CA PRO A 284 65.32 -16.45 52.35
C PRO A 284 66.47 -16.31 51.35
N LYS A 285 66.62 -15.09 50.80
CA LYS A 285 67.74 -14.66 49.97
C LYS A 285 69.03 -14.74 50.82
N LYS A 286 69.87 -15.76 50.60
CA LYS A 286 71.16 -15.89 51.27
C LYS A 286 72.26 -15.39 50.33
N GLU A 287 72.43 -14.07 50.31
CA GLU A 287 73.49 -13.43 49.51
C GLU A 287 73.99 -12.21 50.28
N GLN A 288 75.03 -12.43 51.12
CA GLN A 288 76.03 -11.46 51.58
C GLN A 288 76.81 -12.03 52.78
N LEU A 289 77.73 -12.96 52.52
CA LEU A 289 78.87 -13.28 53.40
C LEU A 289 79.86 -14.18 52.62
N LEU A 290 80.24 -13.75 51.41
CA LEU A 290 81.34 -14.32 50.64
C LEU A 290 82.05 -13.24 49.79
N ASN A 291 82.18 -12.02 50.31
CA ASN A 291 83.01 -10.96 49.71
C ASN A 291 84.19 -10.57 50.63
N GLN A 292 84.67 -11.50 51.47
CA GLN A 292 85.82 -11.26 52.36
C GLN A 292 87.02 -12.20 52.09
N LYS A 293 87.08 -12.79 50.90
CA LYS A 293 88.29 -13.45 50.38
C LYS A 293 88.30 -13.25 48.88
N ILE A 294 88.99 -12.21 48.41
CA ILE A 294 89.65 -12.01 47.09
C ILE A 294 89.91 -10.48 46.97
N SER A 295 90.85 -9.97 47.75
CA SER A 295 91.72 -8.82 47.40
C SER A 295 92.96 -8.80 48.31
N ALA A 296 93.48 -10.00 48.58
CA ALA A 296 94.84 -10.20 49.06
C ALA A 296 95.55 -11.06 48.01
N PHE A 297 95.60 -10.53 46.79
CA PHE A 297 96.54 -10.87 45.72
C PHE A 297 96.49 -9.68 44.75
N GLU A 298 97.61 -8.94 44.72
CA GLU A 298 97.93 -7.66 44.06
C GLU A 298 97.56 -6.38 44.82
#